data_AF-A0A662RV40-F1
#
_entry.id   AF-A0A662RV40-F1
#
_cell.length_a   1.000
_cell.length_b   1.000
_cell.length_c   1.000
_cell.angle_alpha   90.00
_cell.angle_beta   90.00
_cell.angle_gamma   90.00
#
_symmetry.space_group_name_H-M   'P 1'
#
loop_
_entity.id
_entity.type
_entity.pdbx_description
1 polymer ?
#
loop_
_entity_poly.entity_id
_entity_poly.type
_entity_poly.pdbx_seq_one_letter_code
_entity_poly.pdbx_strand_id
1 'polypeptide(L)'
;MSWVGLPGYDCGLCGFPSCSSAARHMELGERGVRCPFSKPSVGPAWIARPAKLRVVRPCPSRPSLAELVLSLAPDDARFRPLDHEAASLTLPALGLRTRTALRGQMVIGEAAELRVNVFITGKVSVRSELGEEAARDILPRLLRCLAAASVCQETGLAELEVAAGWAGAGHGLLCSYPRDYLRMAGLELRGLPARKAAADRPDLAEAFRAMASLDDADVEEAARLGAEALVGGELLGLWLLGAAVEVRRALKNDPDRSSCQALSDVLAGRTIDVANLKEMARSSERRVARPAMAALRLSSAWEVLV
;
A
#
# COMPACT_ATOMS: atom_id res chain seq x y z
N MET A 1 -1.80 -4.87 -31.61
CA MET A 1 -2.57 -5.32 -30.44
C MET A 1 -2.58 -4.16 -29.43
N SER A 2 -3.75 -3.58 -29.11
CA SER A 2 -3.83 -2.47 -28.15
C SER A 2 -3.87 -3.04 -26.73
N TRP A 3 -2.93 -2.61 -25.90
CA TRP A 3 -2.84 -2.93 -24.46
C TRP A 3 -3.90 -2.15 -23.65
N VAL A 4 -5.13 -2.12 -24.16
CA VAL A 4 -6.23 -1.26 -23.70
C VAL A 4 -7.34 -2.21 -23.22
N GLY A 5 -7.39 -2.50 -21.92
CA GLY A 5 -8.60 -3.12 -21.34
C GLY A 5 -8.45 -4.30 -20.39
N LEU A 6 -7.35 -4.44 -19.65
CA LEU A 6 -7.40 -5.28 -18.44
C LEU A 6 -7.81 -4.40 -17.24
N PRO A 7 -8.99 -4.63 -16.62
CA PRO A 7 -9.33 -4.02 -15.35
C PRO A 7 -8.35 -4.58 -14.32
N GLY A 8 -7.47 -3.73 -13.83
CA GLY A 8 -6.42 -4.15 -12.92
C GLY A 8 -5.45 -3.04 -12.59
N TYR A 9 -4.59 -2.62 -13.51
CA TYR A 9 -3.40 -1.88 -13.09
C TYR A 9 -2.81 -1.11 -14.27
N ASP A 10 -3.25 0.13 -14.49
CA ASP A 10 -2.48 1.10 -15.29
C ASP A 10 -3.10 2.53 -15.24
N CYS A 11 -2.55 3.44 -14.44
CA CYS A 11 -3.04 4.83 -14.37
C CYS A 11 -1.96 5.90 -14.58
N GLY A 12 -0.76 5.50 -15.02
CA GLY A 12 0.25 6.42 -15.56
C GLY A 12 -0.28 7.24 -16.76
N LEU A 13 -1.43 6.84 -17.31
CA LEU A 13 -2.18 7.58 -18.32
C LEU A 13 -3.05 8.74 -17.81
N CYS A 14 -3.53 8.69 -16.56
CA CYS A 14 -4.43 9.71 -16.03
C CYS A 14 -3.82 10.53 -14.88
N GLY A 15 -2.56 10.26 -14.53
CA GLY A 15 -1.84 11.07 -13.55
C GLY A 15 -1.62 10.41 -12.20
N PHE A 16 -2.29 9.29 -11.91
CA PHE A 16 -2.29 8.64 -10.60
C PHE A 16 -1.23 7.52 -10.48
N PRO A 17 -0.97 7.00 -9.26
CA PRO A 17 -0.10 5.83 -9.00
C PRO A 17 -0.76 4.47 -9.29
N SER A 18 -2.04 4.31 -8.93
CA SER A 18 -2.83 3.08 -9.20
C SER A 18 -4.21 3.34 -9.80
N CYS A 19 -4.80 2.31 -10.42
CA CYS A 19 -6.20 2.34 -10.85
C CYS A 19 -7.13 2.54 -9.67
N SER A 20 -6.80 1.95 -8.52
CA SER A 20 -7.54 2.13 -7.27
C SER A 20 -7.55 3.58 -6.80
N SER A 21 -6.41 4.28 -6.86
CA SER A 21 -6.34 5.72 -6.58
C SER A 21 -7.13 6.53 -7.59
N ALA A 22 -6.93 6.32 -8.89
CA ALA A 22 -7.71 7.01 -9.91
C ALA A 22 -9.24 6.83 -9.71
N ALA A 23 -9.68 5.61 -9.40
CA ALA A 23 -11.09 5.30 -9.15
C ALA A 23 -11.63 6.07 -7.94
N ARG A 24 -10.89 6.12 -6.82
CA ARG A 24 -11.28 6.90 -5.62
C ARG A 24 -11.53 8.37 -5.94
N HIS A 25 -10.64 9.01 -6.69
CA HIS A 25 -10.82 10.42 -7.08
C HIS A 25 -11.97 10.63 -8.06
N MET A 26 -12.20 9.68 -8.97
CA MET A 26 -13.36 9.71 -9.87
C MET A 26 -14.70 9.55 -9.13
N GLU A 27 -14.76 8.68 -8.11
CA GLU A 27 -15.95 8.48 -7.27
C GLU A 27 -16.36 9.76 -6.52
N LEU A 28 -15.40 10.62 -6.16
CA LEU A 28 -15.67 11.94 -5.56
C LEU A 28 -16.01 13.05 -6.57
N GLY A 29 -15.94 12.78 -7.87
CA GLY A 29 -16.25 13.77 -8.91
C GLY A 29 -15.26 14.94 -8.98
N GLU A 30 -14.00 14.73 -8.56
CA GLU A 30 -12.99 15.78 -8.62
C GLU A 30 -12.73 16.23 -10.08
N ARG A 31 -12.84 17.54 -10.32
CA ARG A 31 -12.72 18.12 -11.67
C ARG A 31 -11.33 17.85 -12.24
N GLY A 32 -11.28 17.31 -13.46
CA GLY A 32 -10.02 17.06 -14.19
C GLY A 32 -9.51 15.62 -14.12
N VAL A 33 -10.07 14.77 -13.25
CA VAL A 33 -9.72 13.36 -13.19
C VAL A 33 -10.51 12.60 -14.26
N ARG A 34 -9.84 12.21 -15.35
CA ARG A 34 -10.41 11.40 -16.42
C ARG A 34 -9.55 10.18 -16.69
N CYS A 35 -9.99 9.01 -16.23
CA CYS A 35 -9.41 7.75 -16.67
C CYS A 35 -10.14 7.28 -17.93
N PRO A 36 -9.44 7.07 -19.06
CA PRO A 36 -10.09 6.62 -20.30
C PRO A 36 -10.64 5.18 -20.20
N PHE A 37 -10.25 4.44 -19.15
CA PHE A 37 -10.66 3.05 -18.91
C PHE A 37 -11.71 2.89 -17.82
N SER A 38 -12.01 3.96 -17.06
CA SER A 38 -13.00 3.92 -16.00
C SER A 38 -14.17 4.82 -16.38
N LYS A 39 -15.39 4.30 -16.23
CA LYS A 39 -16.58 5.14 -16.21
C LYS A 39 -16.83 5.51 -14.75
N PRO A 40 -17.01 6.79 -14.40
CA PRO A 40 -17.34 7.16 -13.04
C PRO A 40 -18.59 6.39 -12.62
N SER A 41 -18.49 5.59 -11.57
CA SER A 41 -19.67 5.02 -10.93
C SER A 41 -20.46 6.19 -10.35
N VAL A 42 -21.70 6.33 -10.79
CA VAL A 42 -22.60 7.41 -10.36
C VAL A 42 -22.98 7.16 -8.90
N GLY A 43 -22.34 7.88 -7.99
CA GLY A 43 -22.72 7.95 -6.57
C GLY A 43 -21.54 7.91 -5.60
N PRO A 44 -21.68 8.51 -4.41
CA PRO A 44 -20.65 8.47 -3.38
C PRO A 44 -20.41 7.02 -2.93
N ALA A 45 -19.14 6.67 -2.69
CA ALA A 45 -18.79 5.37 -2.18
C ALA A 45 -19.48 5.11 -0.82
N TRP A 46 -20.06 3.93 -0.63
CA TRP A 46 -20.51 3.51 0.69
C TRP A 46 -19.29 3.28 1.59
N ILE A 47 -19.19 4.03 2.67
CA ILE A 47 -18.12 3.93 3.68
C ILE A 47 -18.74 3.41 4.97
N ALA A 48 -18.08 2.43 5.60
CA ALA A 48 -18.55 1.89 6.87
C ALA A 48 -18.50 2.99 7.94
N ARG A 49 -19.52 3.05 8.80
CA ARG A 49 -19.45 3.95 9.95
C ARG A 49 -18.26 3.57 10.83
N PRO A 50 -17.54 4.54 11.41
CA PRO A 50 -16.56 4.28 12.45
C PRO A 50 -17.19 3.47 13.57
N ALA A 51 -16.47 2.46 14.01
CA ALA A 51 -16.94 1.53 15.02
C ALA A 51 -15.74 1.00 15.78
N LYS A 52 -15.83 1.08 17.12
CA LYS A 52 -14.87 0.44 18.03
C LYS A 52 -14.86 -1.07 17.80
N LEU A 53 -13.76 -1.70 18.20
CA LEU A 53 -13.63 -3.15 18.25
C LEU A 53 -14.81 -3.77 19.01
N ARG A 54 -15.50 -4.72 18.37
CA ARG A 54 -16.59 -5.51 18.92
C ARG A 54 -16.25 -6.98 18.81
N VAL A 55 -16.67 -7.75 19.81
CA VAL A 55 -16.60 -9.21 19.79
C VAL A 55 -18.00 -9.74 19.47
N VAL A 56 -18.07 -10.64 18.51
CA VAL A 56 -19.28 -11.34 18.09
C VAL A 56 -19.06 -12.83 18.28
N ARG A 57 -20.02 -13.52 18.89
CA ARG A 57 -20.07 -14.99 18.94
C ARG A 57 -21.10 -15.45 17.91
N PRO A 58 -20.68 -15.83 16.69
CA PRO A 58 -21.60 -15.97 15.57
C PRO A 58 -22.56 -17.16 15.71
N CYS A 59 -22.19 -18.15 16.52
CA CYS A 59 -22.86 -19.44 16.54
C CYS A 59 -22.93 -20.00 17.97
N PRO A 60 -24.13 -20.10 18.58
CA PRO A 60 -24.28 -20.66 19.93
C PRO A 60 -23.82 -22.13 20.05
N SER A 61 -23.89 -22.90 18.96
CA SER A 61 -23.44 -24.31 18.93
C SER A 61 -21.93 -24.47 18.73
N ARG A 62 -21.19 -23.37 18.51
CA ARG A 62 -19.73 -23.34 18.43
C ARG A 62 -19.19 -22.32 19.43
N PRO A 63 -19.09 -22.68 20.72
CA PRO A 63 -18.72 -21.72 21.78
C PRO A 63 -17.29 -21.20 21.64
N SER A 64 -16.41 -21.92 20.93
CA SER A 64 -15.05 -21.48 20.60
C SER A 64 -15.00 -20.51 19.42
N LEU A 65 -16.07 -20.35 18.62
CA LEU A 65 -16.05 -19.45 17.49
C LEU A 65 -16.20 -18.00 17.95
N ALA A 66 -15.19 -17.17 17.69
CA ALA A 66 -15.23 -15.74 17.94
C ALA A 66 -14.93 -14.95 16.66
N GLU A 67 -15.61 -13.82 16.50
CA GLU A 67 -15.33 -12.86 15.44
C GLU A 67 -15.12 -11.47 16.05
N LEU A 68 -13.94 -10.90 15.82
CA LEU A 68 -13.65 -9.51 16.09
C LEU A 68 -14.05 -8.68 14.89
N VAL A 69 -14.76 -7.58 15.13
CA VAL A 69 -15.17 -6.64 14.08
C VAL A 69 -14.74 -5.24 14.48
N LEU A 70 -14.06 -4.54 13.57
CA LEU A 70 -13.66 -3.15 13.73
C LEU A 70 -13.87 -2.37 12.43
N SER A 71 -13.85 -1.04 12.54
CA SER A 71 -13.86 -0.15 11.37
C SER A 71 -12.64 0.75 11.40
N LEU A 72 -11.84 0.71 10.33
CA LEU A 72 -10.71 1.61 10.07
C LEU A 72 -11.15 2.94 9.41
N ALA A 73 -12.46 3.13 9.18
CA ALA A 73 -12.96 4.38 8.62
C ALA A 73 -12.84 5.53 9.65
N PRO A 74 -12.24 6.67 9.30
CA PRO A 74 -12.33 7.89 10.11
C PRO A 74 -13.75 8.50 10.04
N ASP A 75 -14.10 9.34 11.01
CA ASP A 75 -15.43 9.98 11.12
C ASP A 75 -15.78 10.87 9.92
N ASP A 76 -14.77 11.48 9.32
CA ASP A 76 -14.86 12.42 8.19
C ASP A 76 -14.38 11.79 6.87
N ALA A 77 -14.39 10.46 6.76
CA ALA A 77 -13.94 9.75 5.58
C ALA A 77 -14.66 10.21 4.30
N ARG A 78 -13.87 10.73 3.36
CA ARG A 78 -14.33 11.12 2.01
C ARG A 78 -14.04 10.03 1.00
N PHE A 79 -12.89 9.38 1.13
CA PHE A 79 -12.48 8.25 0.32
C PHE A 79 -12.77 6.93 1.03
N ARG A 80 -12.93 5.87 0.25
CA ARG A 80 -12.87 4.51 0.82
C ARG A 80 -11.55 4.35 1.58
N PRO A 81 -11.59 3.99 2.87
CA PRO A 81 -10.43 4.11 3.76
C PRO A 81 -9.37 3.03 3.56
N LEU A 82 -9.66 2.00 2.76
CA LEU A 82 -8.72 0.90 2.51
C LEU A 82 -8.56 0.63 1.01
N ASP A 83 -7.32 0.39 0.61
CA ASP A 83 -6.90 0.00 -0.72
C ASP A 83 -6.72 -1.53 -0.78
N HIS A 84 -7.47 -2.18 -1.68
CA HIS A 84 -7.45 -3.64 -1.79
C HIS A 84 -6.15 -4.18 -2.39
N GLU A 85 -5.46 -3.42 -3.25
CA GLU A 85 -4.22 -3.87 -3.86
C GLU A 85 -3.14 -3.94 -2.77
N ALA A 86 -3.01 -2.85 -2.01
CA ALA A 86 -2.09 -2.79 -0.87
C ALA A 86 -2.42 -3.84 0.22
N ALA A 87 -3.71 -4.05 0.54
CA ALA A 87 -4.10 -5.09 1.51
C ALA A 87 -3.77 -6.51 1.01
N SER A 88 -3.93 -6.77 -0.29
CA SER A 88 -3.61 -8.08 -0.88
C SER A 88 -2.11 -8.38 -0.87
N LEU A 89 -1.28 -7.33 -0.91
CA LEU A 89 0.18 -7.43 -0.86
C LEU A 89 0.71 -7.69 0.56
N THR A 90 0.10 -7.12 1.60
CA THR A 90 0.64 -7.21 2.98
C THR A 90 0.09 -8.36 3.80
N LEU A 91 -1.15 -8.80 3.56
CA LEU A 91 -1.76 -9.89 4.31
C LEU A 91 -1.02 -11.25 4.23
N PRO A 92 -0.34 -11.63 3.11
CA PRO A 92 0.42 -12.87 3.06
C PRO A 92 1.56 -12.94 4.09
N ALA A 93 2.13 -11.80 4.51
CA ALA A 93 3.16 -11.75 5.54
C ALA A 93 2.67 -12.20 6.93
N LEU A 94 1.36 -12.38 7.11
CA LEU A 94 0.76 -13.01 8.29
C LEU A 94 0.65 -14.54 8.19
N GLY A 95 1.18 -15.14 7.12
CA GLY A 95 0.98 -16.57 6.81
C GLY A 95 -0.43 -16.89 6.31
N LEU A 96 -1.17 -15.89 5.83
CA LEU A 96 -2.53 -16.05 5.31
C LEU A 96 -2.51 -16.29 3.80
N ARG A 97 -3.30 -17.25 3.32
CA ARG A 97 -3.60 -17.34 1.89
C ARG A 97 -4.59 -16.25 1.53
N THR A 98 -4.23 -15.38 0.60
CA THR A 98 -5.03 -14.20 0.28
C THR A 98 -5.76 -14.36 -1.06
N ARG A 99 -6.96 -13.77 -1.14
CA ARG A 99 -7.69 -13.60 -2.39
C ARG A 99 -8.56 -12.37 -2.36
N THR A 100 -8.77 -11.79 -3.52
CA THR A 100 -9.70 -10.67 -3.70
C THR A 100 -11.08 -11.21 -4.07
N ALA A 101 -12.12 -10.62 -3.50
CA ALA A 101 -13.52 -10.98 -3.70
C ALA A 101 -14.37 -9.72 -3.97
N LEU A 102 -15.65 -9.93 -4.30
CA LEU A 102 -16.62 -8.86 -4.55
C LEU A 102 -16.12 -7.82 -5.56
N ARG A 103 -15.46 -8.27 -6.65
CA ARG A 103 -14.89 -7.39 -7.70
C ARG A 103 -13.92 -6.33 -7.14
N GLY A 104 -13.03 -6.71 -6.21
CA GLY A 104 -12.05 -5.78 -5.63
C GLY A 104 -12.54 -5.05 -4.37
N GLN A 105 -13.77 -5.31 -3.92
CA GLN A 105 -14.34 -4.62 -2.76
C GLN A 105 -13.96 -5.28 -1.42
N MET A 106 -13.38 -6.48 -1.46
CA MET A 106 -12.98 -7.22 -0.28
C MET A 106 -11.72 -8.04 -0.54
N VAL A 107 -10.81 -8.05 0.43
CA VAL A 107 -9.67 -8.98 0.49
C VAL A 107 -9.93 -9.98 1.62
N ILE A 108 -9.75 -11.26 1.33
CA ILE A 108 -9.95 -12.36 2.28
C ILE A 108 -8.59 -13.01 2.51
N GLY A 109 -8.17 -13.10 3.77
CA GLY A 109 -7.03 -13.91 4.21
C GLY A 109 -7.52 -15.14 4.97
N GLU A 110 -7.07 -16.34 4.62
CA GLU A 110 -7.49 -17.60 5.22
C GLU A 110 -6.28 -18.44 5.66
N ALA A 111 -6.32 -18.92 6.91
CA ALA A 111 -5.51 -20.00 7.46
C ALA A 111 -6.44 -21.06 8.08
N ALA A 112 -5.89 -22.17 8.59
CA ALA A 112 -6.67 -23.34 9.02
C ALA A 112 -7.82 -22.99 9.99
N GLU A 113 -7.56 -22.14 10.98
CA GLU A 113 -8.51 -21.80 12.05
C GLU A 113 -8.76 -20.29 12.16
N LEU A 114 -8.26 -19.53 11.19
CA LEU A 114 -8.29 -18.07 11.19
C LEU A 114 -8.74 -17.54 9.83
N ARG A 115 -9.65 -16.59 9.83
CA ARG A 115 -10.09 -15.88 8.64
C ARG A 115 -10.17 -14.39 8.87
N VAL A 116 -9.57 -13.62 7.97
CA VAL A 116 -9.61 -12.16 7.96
C VAL A 116 -10.41 -11.71 6.74
N ASN A 117 -11.40 -10.84 6.93
CA ASN A 117 -12.08 -10.15 5.84
C ASN A 117 -11.81 -8.65 5.94
N VAL A 118 -11.27 -8.07 4.88
CA VAL A 118 -10.93 -6.64 4.79
C VAL A 118 -11.78 -6.03 3.69
N PHE A 119 -12.79 -5.26 4.07
CA PHE A 119 -13.62 -4.53 3.12
C PHE A 119 -12.99 -3.18 2.84
N ILE A 120 -12.91 -2.77 1.58
CA ILE A 120 -12.32 -1.47 1.20
C ILE A 120 -13.06 -0.28 1.84
N THR A 121 -14.29 -0.51 2.29
CA THR A 121 -15.17 0.42 2.97
C THR A 121 -14.73 0.74 4.40
N GLY A 122 -13.69 0.05 4.91
CA GLY A 122 -13.11 0.25 6.23
C GLY A 122 -13.45 -0.83 7.25
N LYS A 123 -14.47 -1.67 6.98
CA LYS A 123 -14.81 -2.78 7.87
C LYS A 123 -13.74 -3.87 7.78
N VAL A 124 -13.25 -4.31 8.93
CA VAL A 124 -12.36 -5.46 9.06
C VAL A 124 -13.00 -6.45 10.02
N SER A 125 -12.98 -7.74 9.67
CA SER A 125 -13.31 -8.79 10.62
C SER A 125 -12.25 -9.88 10.69
N VAL A 126 -12.03 -10.37 11.90
CA VAL A 126 -11.10 -11.46 12.22
C VAL A 126 -11.89 -12.53 12.93
N ARG A 127 -12.08 -13.67 12.27
CA ARG A 127 -12.78 -14.84 12.80
C ARG A 127 -11.77 -15.92 13.16
N SER A 128 -11.90 -16.45 14.36
CA SER A 128 -11.08 -17.57 14.86
C SER A 128 -11.97 -18.69 15.38
N GLU A 129 -11.70 -19.92 14.97
CA GLU A 129 -12.34 -21.13 15.52
C GLU A 129 -11.74 -21.50 16.90
N LEU A 130 -10.58 -20.93 17.26
CA LEU A 130 -9.86 -21.13 18.53
C LEU A 130 -10.27 -20.17 19.66
N GLY A 131 -11.21 -19.26 19.42
CA GLY A 131 -11.70 -18.33 20.44
C GLY A 131 -11.25 -16.90 20.26
N GLU A 132 -11.75 -16.06 21.17
CA GLU A 132 -11.55 -14.62 21.17
C GLU A 132 -10.07 -14.24 21.34
N GLU A 133 -9.35 -14.93 22.23
CA GLU A 133 -7.93 -14.66 22.50
C GLU A 133 -7.07 -14.86 21.26
N ALA A 134 -7.26 -15.96 20.53
CA ALA A 134 -6.56 -16.22 19.27
C ALA A 134 -6.88 -15.15 18.20
N ALA A 135 -8.13 -14.67 18.12
CA ALA A 135 -8.47 -13.57 17.22
C ALA A 135 -7.84 -12.24 17.65
N ARG A 136 -7.67 -12.00 18.96
CA ARG A 136 -7.04 -10.79 19.50
C ARG A 136 -5.53 -10.80 19.28
N ASP A 137 -4.89 -11.96 19.37
CA ASP A 137 -3.44 -12.11 19.22
C ASP A 137 -2.92 -11.68 17.84
N ILE A 138 -3.69 -11.95 16.78
CA ILE A 138 -3.30 -11.52 15.42
C ILE A 138 -3.57 -10.03 15.16
N LEU A 139 -4.42 -9.38 15.96
CA LEU A 139 -4.96 -8.06 15.65
C LEU A 139 -3.87 -6.97 15.52
N PRO A 140 -2.86 -6.86 16.40
CA PRO A 140 -1.79 -5.88 16.23
C PRO A 140 -1.02 -6.05 14.91
N ARG A 141 -0.67 -7.30 14.56
CA ARG A 141 0.04 -7.64 13.32
C ARG A 141 -0.82 -7.36 12.09
N LEU A 142 -2.12 -7.67 12.15
CA LEU A 142 -3.07 -7.33 11.10
C LEU A 142 -3.17 -5.81 10.89
N LEU A 143 -3.29 -5.03 11.97
CA LEU A 143 -3.36 -3.58 11.85
C LEU A 143 -2.10 -3.01 11.19
N ARG A 144 -0.92 -3.56 11.48
CA ARG A 144 0.32 -3.20 10.78
C ARG A 144 0.25 -3.49 9.28
N CYS A 145 -0.21 -4.66 8.85
CA CYS A 145 -0.43 -4.95 7.43
C CYS A 145 -1.36 -3.94 6.78
N LEU A 146 -2.45 -3.59 7.48
CA LEU A 146 -3.47 -2.66 6.98
C LEU A 146 -3.02 -1.20 7.01
N ALA A 147 -1.93 -0.88 7.70
CA ALA A 147 -1.35 0.46 7.69
C ALA A 147 -0.96 0.86 6.25
N ALA A 148 -0.31 -0.04 5.50
CA ALA A 148 0.03 0.19 4.09
C ALA A 148 -1.20 0.37 3.19
N ALA A 149 -2.29 -0.33 3.52
CA ALA A 149 -3.53 -0.29 2.76
C ALA A 149 -4.41 0.91 3.11
N SER A 150 -4.12 1.63 4.19
CA SER A 150 -4.96 2.75 4.60
C SER A 150 -4.86 3.89 3.61
N VAL A 151 -5.97 4.62 3.42
CA VAL A 151 -6.04 5.72 2.46
C VAL A 151 -6.01 7.03 3.21
N CYS A 152 -5.04 7.88 2.88
CA CYS A 152 -4.93 9.24 3.40
C CYS A 152 -6.10 10.08 2.86
N GLN A 153 -6.94 10.60 3.75
CA GLN A 153 -8.16 11.32 3.38
C GLN A 153 -7.88 12.72 2.80
N GLU A 154 -6.70 13.27 3.05
CA GLU A 154 -6.24 14.53 2.46
C GLU A 154 -5.90 14.36 0.96
N THR A 155 -5.28 13.24 0.59
CA THR A 155 -4.72 13.06 -0.76
C THR A 155 -5.42 12.00 -1.60
N GLY A 156 -6.24 11.12 -1.01
CA GLY A 156 -6.87 9.99 -1.70
C GLY A 156 -5.92 8.84 -2.07
N LEU A 157 -4.65 8.94 -1.66
CA LEU A 157 -3.60 7.95 -1.89
C LEU A 157 -3.54 6.92 -0.77
N ALA A 158 -3.22 5.68 -1.12
CA ALA A 158 -2.89 4.68 -0.11
C ALA A 158 -1.58 5.03 0.60
N GLU A 159 -1.40 4.70 1.87
CA GLU A 159 -0.19 4.97 2.64
C GLU A 159 1.05 4.33 2.00
N LEU A 160 0.88 3.20 1.33
CA LEU A 160 1.90 2.60 0.47
C LEU A 160 2.38 3.55 -0.65
N GLU A 161 1.46 4.29 -1.27
CA GLU A 161 1.77 5.24 -2.35
C GLU A 161 2.33 6.56 -1.79
N VAL A 162 1.85 6.98 -0.62
CA VAL A 162 2.44 8.10 0.13
C VAL A 162 3.88 7.77 0.49
N ALA A 163 4.14 6.55 0.97
CA ALA A 163 5.48 6.06 1.29
C ALA A 163 6.38 6.00 0.06
N ALA A 164 5.83 5.63 -1.10
CA ALA A 164 6.51 5.74 -2.38
C ALA A 164 6.74 7.19 -2.86
N GLY A 165 6.30 8.20 -2.10
CA GLY A 165 6.58 9.61 -2.35
C GLY A 165 5.58 10.31 -3.28
N TRP A 166 4.43 9.70 -3.59
CA TRP A 166 3.44 10.30 -4.49
C TRP A 166 2.74 11.54 -3.93
N ALA A 167 2.63 11.65 -2.61
CA ALA A 167 2.02 12.80 -1.95
C ALA A 167 2.91 14.06 -1.93
N GLY A 168 4.16 13.97 -2.41
CA GLY A 168 5.11 15.08 -2.36
C GLY A 168 6.06 15.01 -1.18
N ALA A 169 7.10 15.85 -1.22
CA ALA A 169 8.07 15.93 -0.14
C ALA A 169 7.42 16.54 1.12
N GLY A 170 7.68 15.93 2.29
CA GLY A 170 7.21 16.43 3.58
C GLY A 170 5.81 15.98 3.99
N HIS A 171 5.10 15.22 3.15
CA HIS A 171 3.82 14.62 3.57
C HIS A 171 4.05 13.49 4.58
N GLY A 172 3.32 13.54 5.70
CA GLY A 172 3.44 12.53 6.77
C GLY A 172 2.83 11.19 6.39
N LEU A 173 3.40 10.09 6.91
CA LEU A 173 2.82 8.76 6.81
C LEU A 173 1.74 8.53 7.86
N LEU A 174 0.82 7.61 7.54
CA LEU A 174 -0.32 7.22 8.36
C LEU A 174 -1.19 8.43 8.73
N CYS A 175 -1.35 9.35 7.77
CA CYS A 175 -1.96 10.67 7.93
C CYS A 175 -3.41 10.57 8.45
N SER A 176 -4.11 9.51 8.05
CA SER A 176 -5.51 9.26 8.37
C SER A 176 -5.74 7.95 9.13
N TYR A 177 -4.66 7.29 9.58
CA TYR A 177 -4.79 6.06 10.34
C TYR A 177 -5.29 6.38 11.75
N PRO A 178 -6.41 5.80 12.22
CA PRO A 178 -6.96 6.16 13.52
C PRO A 178 -5.95 5.92 14.65
N ARG A 179 -5.75 6.92 15.52
CA ARG A 179 -4.72 6.90 16.57
C ARG A 179 -4.83 5.70 17.51
N ASP A 180 -6.04 5.27 17.83
CA ASP A 180 -6.27 4.09 18.67
C ASP A 180 -5.73 2.82 18.02
N TYR A 181 -5.80 2.72 16.68
CA TYR A 181 -5.24 1.60 15.94
C TYR A 181 -3.74 1.71 15.75
N LEU A 182 -3.16 2.92 15.63
CA LEU A 182 -1.69 3.09 15.70
C LEU A 182 -1.16 2.53 17.03
N ARG A 183 -1.79 2.90 18.14
CA ARG A 183 -1.43 2.43 19.47
C ARG A 183 -1.61 0.91 19.59
N MET A 184 -2.74 0.37 19.13
CA MET A 184 -3.01 -1.07 19.18
C MET A 184 -2.05 -1.86 18.29
N ALA A 185 -1.66 -1.32 17.14
CA ALA A 185 -0.66 -1.89 16.26
C ALA A 185 0.75 -1.80 16.86
N GLY A 186 0.98 -0.95 17.87
CA GLY A 186 2.34 -0.62 18.31
C GLY A 186 3.16 0.05 17.21
N LEU A 187 2.51 0.74 16.28
CA LEU A 187 3.16 1.58 15.28
C LEU A 187 3.34 2.96 15.88
N GLU A 188 4.55 3.27 16.32
CA GLU A 188 4.88 4.61 16.73
C GLU A 188 5.32 5.42 15.51
N LEU A 189 4.64 6.53 15.26
CA LEU A 189 5.08 7.59 14.34
C LEU A 189 6.28 8.33 14.96
N ARG A 190 7.36 7.63 15.28
CA ARG A 190 8.60 8.30 15.66
C ARG A 190 9.26 8.78 14.37
N GLY A 191 9.50 10.08 14.30
CA GLY A 191 10.17 10.76 13.20
C GLY A 191 11.65 10.41 13.09
N LEU A 192 12.00 9.12 13.15
CA LEU A 192 13.29 8.64 12.70
C LEU A 192 13.33 8.86 11.19
N PRO A 193 14.23 9.71 10.68
CA PRO A 193 14.45 9.82 9.25
C PRO A 193 14.76 8.43 8.71
N ALA A 194 14.25 8.07 7.53
CA ALA A 194 14.46 6.73 6.95
C ALA A 194 15.95 6.33 6.95
N ARG A 195 16.87 7.30 6.77
CA ARG A 195 18.32 7.17 7.02
C ARG A 195 18.69 6.41 8.29
N LYS A 196 18.20 6.86 9.46
CA LYS A 196 18.62 6.29 10.75
C LYS A 196 18.02 4.90 10.95
N ALA A 197 16.79 4.69 10.49
CA ALA A 197 16.15 3.38 10.51
C ALA A 197 16.86 2.37 9.58
N ALA A 198 17.34 2.82 8.41
CA ALA A 198 18.04 1.98 7.45
C ALA A 198 19.44 1.57 7.92
N ALA A 199 20.14 2.43 8.67
CA ALA A 199 21.44 2.09 9.27
C ALA A 199 21.35 0.90 10.23
N ASP A 200 20.22 0.75 10.93
CA ASP A 200 19.96 -0.33 11.87
C ASP A 200 19.39 -1.60 11.17
N ARG A 201 19.11 -1.54 9.87
CA ARG A 201 18.52 -2.62 9.04
C ARG A 201 19.25 -2.76 7.69
N PRO A 202 20.52 -3.22 7.70
CA PRO A 202 21.32 -3.34 6.48
C PRO A 202 20.73 -4.33 5.46
N ASP A 203 19.98 -5.33 5.94
CA ASP A 203 19.26 -6.30 5.13
C ASP A 203 18.17 -5.63 4.26
N LEU A 204 17.38 -4.72 4.84
CA LEU A 204 16.37 -3.95 4.09
C LEU A 204 17.04 -2.94 3.12
N ALA A 205 18.19 -2.38 3.54
CA ALA A 205 18.99 -1.50 2.70
C ALA A 205 19.57 -2.21 1.47
N GLU A 206 20.01 -3.46 1.64
CA GLU A 206 20.48 -4.32 0.56
C GLU A 206 19.34 -4.72 -0.38
N ALA A 207 18.19 -5.14 0.16
CA ALA A 207 17.02 -5.48 -0.64
C ALA A 207 16.54 -4.31 -1.54
N PHE A 208 16.58 -3.07 -1.03
CA PHE A 208 16.27 -1.89 -1.84
C PHE A 208 17.23 -1.71 -3.01
N ARG A 209 18.54 -1.84 -2.75
CA ARG A 209 19.58 -1.70 -3.78
C ARG A 209 19.56 -2.85 -4.78
N ALA A 210 19.22 -4.06 -4.35
CA ALA A 210 19.11 -5.23 -5.21
C ALA A 210 18.10 -5.01 -6.35
N MET A 211 17.00 -4.28 -6.09
CA MET A 211 16.02 -3.92 -7.13
C MET A 211 16.61 -3.12 -8.30
N ALA A 212 17.83 -2.58 -8.20
CA ALA A 212 18.53 -1.95 -9.32
C ALA A 212 18.82 -2.93 -10.47
N SER A 213 18.82 -4.24 -10.22
CA SER A 213 18.90 -5.29 -11.25
C SER A 213 17.69 -5.28 -12.19
N LEU A 214 16.57 -4.70 -11.74
CA LEU A 214 15.27 -4.73 -12.40
C LEU A 214 14.75 -6.17 -12.63
N ASP A 215 15.23 -7.15 -11.86
CA ASP A 215 14.72 -8.52 -11.85
C ASP A 215 13.47 -8.63 -10.98
N ASP A 216 12.43 -9.31 -11.48
CA ASP A 216 11.18 -9.51 -10.76
C ASP A 216 11.40 -10.22 -9.42
N ALA A 217 12.37 -11.14 -9.34
CA ALA A 217 12.69 -11.87 -8.11
C ALA A 217 13.23 -10.94 -7.01
N ASP A 218 14.11 -10.00 -7.37
CA ASP A 218 14.66 -9.02 -6.41
C ASP A 218 13.58 -8.06 -5.93
N VAL A 219 12.65 -7.67 -6.82
CA VAL A 219 11.50 -6.83 -6.47
C VAL A 219 10.51 -7.57 -5.57
N GLU A 220 10.22 -8.84 -5.85
CA GLU A 220 9.35 -9.68 -5.04
C GLU A 220 9.95 -9.91 -3.64
N GLU A 221 11.25 -10.15 -3.55
CA GLU A 221 11.96 -10.31 -2.28
C GLU A 221 11.95 -9.03 -1.46
N ALA A 222 12.23 -7.87 -2.08
CA ALA A 222 12.13 -6.57 -1.43
C ALA A 222 10.71 -6.29 -0.90
N ALA A 223 9.68 -6.62 -1.67
CA ALA A 223 8.29 -6.50 -1.24
C ALA A 223 7.98 -7.43 -0.05
N ARG A 224 8.45 -8.68 -0.09
CA ARG A 224 8.29 -9.66 1.01
C ARG A 224 8.93 -9.15 2.30
N LEU A 225 10.21 -8.77 2.24
CA LEU A 225 10.95 -8.23 3.38
C LEU A 225 10.33 -6.95 3.93
N GLY A 226 9.86 -6.06 3.07
CA GLY A 226 9.15 -4.85 3.46
C GLY A 226 7.85 -5.15 4.21
N ALA A 227 7.06 -6.10 3.72
CA ALA A 227 5.83 -6.54 4.39
C ALA A 227 6.10 -7.21 5.75
N GLU A 228 7.13 -8.06 5.83
CA GLU A 228 7.54 -8.72 7.09
C GLU A 228 8.04 -7.72 8.13
N ALA A 229 8.89 -6.76 7.74
CA ALA A 229 9.34 -5.69 8.62
C ALA A 229 8.16 -4.85 9.14
N LEU A 230 7.20 -4.53 8.27
CA LEU A 230 6.00 -3.81 8.67
C LEU A 230 5.16 -4.62 9.67
N VAL A 231 4.97 -5.94 9.44
CA VAL A 231 4.34 -6.85 10.40
C VAL A 231 5.09 -6.90 11.74
N GLY A 232 6.41 -6.81 11.71
CA GLY A 232 7.28 -6.67 12.88
C GLY A 232 7.07 -5.37 13.66
N GLY A 233 6.48 -4.35 13.04
CA GLY A 233 6.22 -3.03 13.63
C GLY A 233 7.16 -1.94 13.11
N GLU A 234 7.95 -2.22 12.07
CA GLU A 234 8.96 -1.30 11.56
C GLU A 234 8.42 -0.50 10.37
N LEU A 235 8.28 0.82 10.54
CA LEU A 235 7.78 1.71 9.49
C LEU A 235 8.68 1.74 8.25
N LEU A 236 9.96 1.38 8.37
CA LEU A 236 10.85 1.22 7.22
C LEU A 236 10.33 0.20 6.21
N GLY A 237 9.63 -0.84 6.69
CA GLY A 237 8.98 -1.82 5.84
C GLY A 237 7.94 -1.21 4.90
N LEU A 238 7.24 -0.15 5.33
CA LEU A 238 6.28 0.57 4.49
C LEU A 238 6.96 1.30 3.32
N TRP A 239 8.14 1.91 3.55
CA TRP A 239 8.92 2.55 2.49
C TRP A 239 9.47 1.53 1.49
N LEU A 240 10.07 0.43 1.98
CA LEU A 240 10.62 -0.62 1.10
C LEU A 240 9.51 -1.25 0.26
N LEU A 241 8.37 -1.57 0.88
CA LEU A 241 7.21 -2.11 0.18
C LEU A 241 6.67 -1.12 -0.86
N GLY A 242 6.59 0.17 -0.52
CA GLY A 242 6.19 1.23 -1.45
C GLY A 242 7.11 1.31 -2.65
N ALA A 243 8.42 1.28 -2.42
CA ALA A 243 9.44 1.25 -3.47
C ALA A 243 9.26 0.04 -4.39
N ALA A 244 9.19 -1.16 -3.83
CA ALA A 244 9.07 -2.40 -4.60
C ALA A 244 7.81 -2.41 -5.48
N VAL A 245 6.69 -1.90 -4.97
CA VAL A 245 5.45 -1.79 -5.74
C VAL A 245 5.59 -0.83 -6.91
N GLU A 246 6.27 0.31 -6.73
CA GLU A 246 6.53 1.24 -7.83
C GLU A 246 7.51 0.67 -8.87
N VAL A 247 8.56 -0.04 -8.44
CA VAL A 247 9.46 -0.73 -9.36
C VAL A 247 8.69 -1.78 -10.16
N ARG A 248 7.89 -2.62 -9.50
CA ARG A 248 7.06 -3.62 -10.18
C ARG A 248 6.09 -3.00 -11.18
N ARG A 249 5.50 -1.85 -10.84
CA ARG A 249 4.64 -1.07 -11.77
C ARG A 249 5.44 -0.58 -12.97
N ALA A 250 6.69 -0.15 -12.78
CA ALA A 250 7.58 0.26 -13.86
C ALA A 250 7.92 -0.91 -14.80
N LEU A 251 8.38 -2.05 -14.26
CA LEU A 251 8.77 -3.23 -15.03
C LEU A 251 7.61 -3.77 -15.86
N LYS A 252 6.40 -3.76 -15.29
CA LYS A 252 5.21 -4.17 -16.03
C LYS A 252 4.88 -3.24 -17.20
N ASN A 253 5.15 -1.94 -17.04
CA ASN A 253 4.85 -0.91 -18.05
C ASN A 253 5.93 -0.82 -19.14
N ASP A 254 7.13 -1.32 -18.85
CA ASP A 254 8.26 -1.41 -19.78
C ASP A 254 8.90 -2.81 -19.68
N PRO A 255 8.26 -3.86 -20.23
CA PRO A 255 8.75 -5.24 -20.12
C PRO A 255 10.14 -5.44 -20.71
N ASP A 256 10.50 -4.66 -21.73
CA ASP A 256 11.81 -4.67 -22.37
C ASP A 256 12.88 -3.93 -21.56
N ARG A 257 12.48 -3.26 -20.45
CA ARG A 257 13.32 -2.51 -19.51
C ARG A 257 14.12 -1.36 -20.15
N SER A 258 13.82 -1.04 -21.40
CA SER A 258 14.54 -0.12 -22.27
C SER A 258 14.60 1.31 -21.73
N SER A 259 13.61 1.68 -20.93
CA SER A 259 13.36 3.01 -20.42
C SER A 259 13.60 3.07 -18.90
N CYS A 260 13.78 1.94 -18.22
CA CYS A 260 14.02 1.86 -16.77
C CYS A 260 15.46 2.18 -16.33
N GLN A 261 16.34 2.60 -17.24
CA GLN A 261 17.75 2.91 -16.89
C GLN A 261 17.86 3.95 -15.76
N ALA A 262 17.10 5.05 -15.84
CA ALA A 262 17.09 6.05 -14.80
C ALA A 262 16.63 5.50 -13.44
N LEU A 263 15.66 4.57 -13.43
CA LEU A 263 15.20 3.91 -12.21
C LEU A 263 16.30 3.01 -11.62
N SER A 264 16.96 2.19 -12.45
CA SER A 264 18.10 1.37 -12.03
C SER A 264 19.22 2.23 -11.45
N ASP A 265 19.56 3.34 -12.12
CA ASP A 265 20.59 4.25 -11.66
C ASP A 265 20.23 4.89 -10.31
N VAL A 266 18.96 5.26 -10.07
CA VAL A 266 18.50 5.72 -8.74
C VAL A 266 18.72 4.64 -7.69
N LEU A 267 18.22 3.43 -7.94
CA LEU A 267 18.25 2.34 -6.97
C LEU A 267 19.68 1.90 -6.65
N ALA A 268 20.60 2.09 -7.61
CA ALA A 268 22.03 1.88 -7.44
C ALA A 268 22.77 3.05 -6.74
N GLY A 269 22.07 4.14 -6.40
CA GLY A 269 22.66 5.33 -5.76
C GLY A 269 23.55 6.16 -6.69
N ARG A 270 23.30 6.11 -8.01
CA ARG A 270 24.06 6.89 -8.99
C ARG A 270 23.47 8.28 -9.14
N THR A 271 24.31 9.25 -9.50
CA THR A 271 23.87 10.62 -9.77
C THR A 271 23.06 10.69 -11.06
N ILE A 272 21.95 11.42 -11.03
CA ILE A 272 21.00 11.52 -12.15
C ILE A 272 20.63 12.98 -12.39
N ASP A 273 20.41 13.33 -13.65
CA ASP A 273 19.84 14.62 -14.00
C ASP A 273 18.36 14.71 -13.61
N VAL A 274 18.12 15.28 -12.43
CA VAL A 274 16.79 15.52 -11.87
C VAL A 274 15.97 16.50 -12.71
N ALA A 275 16.61 17.43 -13.44
CA ALA A 275 15.91 18.39 -14.28
C ALA A 275 15.31 17.68 -15.50
N ASN A 276 16.12 16.85 -16.18
CA ASN A 276 15.64 16.02 -17.29
C ASN A 276 14.52 15.05 -16.82
N LEU A 277 14.70 14.40 -15.68
CA LEU A 277 13.70 13.47 -15.16
C LEU A 277 12.35 14.15 -14.84
N LYS A 278 12.39 15.40 -14.34
CA LYS A 278 11.19 16.22 -14.13
C LYS A 278 10.51 16.63 -15.45
N GLU A 279 11.29 16.88 -16.49
CA GLU A 279 10.77 17.20 -17.83
C GLU A 279 10.07 15.98 -18.43
N MET A 280 10.71 14.81 -18.39
CA MET A 280 10.12 13.53 -18.82
C MET A 280 8.84 13.20 -18.03
N ALA A 281 8.80 13.51 -16.73
CA ALA A 281 7.60 13.32 -15.90
C ALA A 281 6.40 14.20 -16.30
N ARG A 282 6.64 15.26 -17.07
CA ARG A 282 5.63 16.18 -17.63
C ARG A 282 5.28 15.88 -19.10
N SER A 283 6.03 14.99 -19.75
CA SER A 283 5.85 14.63 -21.17
C SER A 283 5.05 13.33 -21.35
N SER A 284 5.04 12.79 -22.58
CA SER A 284 4.54 11.45 -22.90
C SER A 284 5.31 10.33 -22.20
N GLU A 285 6.53 10.60 -21.72
CA GLU A 285 7.44 9.64 -21.07
C GLU A 285 7.20 9.51 -19.55
N ARG A 286 6.16 10.19 -19.04
CA ARG A 286 5.83 10.21 -17.62
C ARG A 286 5.66 8.83 -16.98
N ARG A 287 5.28 7.82 -17.75
CA ARG A 287 5.10 6.44 -17.24
C ARG A 287 6.41 5.81 -16.78
N VAL A 288 7.51 6.23 -17.39
CA VAL A 288 8.87 5.77 -17.12
C VAL A 288 9.53 6.67 -16.08
N ALA A 289 9.37 7.99 -16.23
CA ALA A 289 10.03 8.95 -15.36
C ALA A 289 9.46 8.99 -13.93
N ARG A 290 8.16 8.70 -13.75
CA ARG A 290 7.52 8.77 -12.42
C ARG A 290 8.01 7.70 -11.45
N PRO A 291 8.15 6.42 -11.82
CA PRO A 291 8.78 5.43 -10.95
C PRO A 291 10.20 5.81 -10.56
N ALA A 292 11.01 6.32 -11.49
CA ALA A 292 12.35 6.82 -11.19
C ALA A 292 12.32 8.04 -10.24
N MET A 293 11.37 8.97 -10.41
CA MET A 293 11.18 10.09 -9.47
C MET A 293 10.71 9.64 -8.08
N ALA A 294 9.84 8.63 -8.01
CA ALA A 294 9.37 8.04 -6.77
C ALA A 294 10.53 7.35 -6.05
N ALA A 295 11.27 6.49 -6.77
CA ALA A 295 12.50 5.89 -6.29
C ALA A 295 13.52 6.96 -5.88
N LEU A 296 13.65 8.09 -6.58
CA LEU A 296 14.61 9.13 -6.22
C LEU A 296 14.21 9.84 -4.93
N ARG A 297 12.90 10.02 -4.68
CA ARG A 297 12.40 10.55 -3.41
C ARG A 297 12.61 9.58 -2.26
N LEU A 298 12.38 8.30 -2.51
CA LEU A 298 12.65 7.21 -1.58
C LEU A 298 14.15 7.12 -1.28
N SER A 299 14.98 7.11 -2.31
CA SER A 299 16.42 7.19 -2.24
C SER A 299 16.81 8.42 -1.47
N SER A 300 16.36 9.64 -1.79
CA SER A 300 16.66 10.85 -1.00
C SER A 300 16.20 10.76 0.47
N ALA A 301 15.08 10.08 0.74
CA ALA A 301 14.64 9.81 2.12
C ALA A 301 15.60 8.84 2.85
N TRP A 302 16.22 7.92 2.10
CA TRP A 302 17.23 6.97 2.54
C TRP A 302 18.64 7.62 2.54
N GLU A 303 19.16 8.07 1.40
CA GLU A 303 20.34 8.87 0.99
C GLU A 303 20.47 10.30 1.55
N VAL A 304 19.86 10.63 2.68
CA VAL A 304 20.67 11.39 3.67
C VAL A 304 21.89 10.51 4.09
N LEU A 305 21.95 9.24 3.69
CA LEU A 305 23.14 8.38 3.60
C LEU A 305 24.11 8.74 2.45
N VAL A 306 24.93 9.79 2.63
CA VAL A 306 26.40 9.78 2.39
C VAL A 306 27.02 10.72 3.41
#